data_AF-A0A9D3Z479-F1
#
_entry.id   AF-A0A9D3Z479-F1
#
_cell.length_a   1.000
_cell.length_b   1.000
_cell.length_c   1.000
_cell.angle_alpha   90.00
_cell.angle_beta   90.00
_cell.angle_gamma   90.00
#
_symmetry.space_group_name_H-M   'P 1'
#
loop_
_entity.id
_entity.type
_entity.pdbx_description
1 polymer ?
#
loop_
_entity_poly.entity_id
_entity_poly.type
_entity_poly.pdbx_seq_one_letter_code
_entity_poly.pdbx_strand_id
1 'polypeptide(L)' 'MNHEYYTQVQGQMGILGIKKCDFVLCTELDIFIVEVPFDPCFWERCRKKLIDFYENLVLPEILYPWVKFCLDPFRYEFAL' A
#
# COMPACT_ATOMS: atom_id res chain seq x y z
N MET A 1 7.84 8.36 16.32
CA MET A 1 7.16 7.07 16.05
C MET A 1 6.95 6.93 14.55
N ASN A 2 8.00 6.58 13.81
CA ASN A 2 7.92 6.18 12.41
C ASN A 2 8.37 4.71 12.39
N HIS A 3 7.42 3.79 12.45
CA HIS A 3 7.72 2.36 12.38
C HIS A 3 7.13 1.83 11.08
N GLU A 4 7.89 1.07 10.28
CA GLU A 4 7.42 0.55 8.99
C GLU A 4 6.13 -0.27 9.11
N TYR A 5 6.00 -1.08 10.17
CA TYR A 5 4.77 -1.80 10.52
C TYR A 5 3.55 -0.90 10.77
N TYR A 6 3.70 0.36 11.18
CA TYR A 6 2.56 1.25 11.43
C TYR A 6 1.74 1.46 10.16
N THR A 7 2.39 1.65 9.01
CA THR A 7 1.70 1.81 7.73
C THR A 7 0.91 0.54 7.35
N GLN A 8 1.47 -0.64 7.63
CA GLN A 8 0.81 -1.91 7.34
C GLN A 8 -0.43 -2.11 8.21
N VAL A 9 -0.31 -1.87 9.53
CA VAL A 9 -1.42 -1.98 10.48
C VAL A 9 -2.53 -0.99 10.12
N GLN A 10 -2.20 0.28 9.90
CA GLN A 10 -3.18 1.30 9.50
C GLN A 10 -3.88 0.96 8.17
N GLY A 11 -3.15 0.39 7.20
CA GLY A 11 -3.72 -0.06 5.94
C GLY A 11 -4.73 -1.19 6.11
N GLN A 12 -4.38 -2.23 6.89
CA GLN A 12 -5.29 -3.33 7.19
C GLN A 12 -6.55 -2.85 7.93
N MET A 13 -6.37 -1.98 8.94
CA MET A 13 -7.48 -1.39 9.68
C MET A 13 -8.40 -0.55 8.79
N GLY A 14 -7.82 0.26 7.89
CA GLY A 14 -8.56 1.09 6.94
C GLY A 14 -9.35 0.29 5.91
N ILE A 15 -8.83 -0.85 5.46
CA ILE A 15 -9.52 -1.77 4.53
C ILE A 15 -10.66 -2.50 5.24
N LEU A 16 -10.44 -2.97 6.47
CA LEU A 16 -11.41 -3.76 7.23
C LEU A 16 -12.44 -2.91 8.01
N GLY A 17 -12.26 -1.59 8.08
CA GLY A 17 -13.10 -0.70 8.88
C GLY A 17 -12.94 -0.87 10.40
N ILE A 18 -11.78 -1.35 10.84
CA ILE A 18 -11.47 -1.62 12.25
C ILE A 18 -10.92 -0.36 12.91
N LYS A 19 -11.38 -0.04 14.13
CA LYS A 19 -11.00 1.20 14.85
C LYS A 19 -9.82 1.04 15.79
N LYS A 20 -9.49 -0.20 16.19
CA LYS A 20 -8.41 -0.53 17.12
C LYS A 20 -7.80 -1.88 16.77
N CYS A 21 -6.50 -2.02 16.89
CA CYS A 21 -5.77 -3.25 16.63
C CYS A 21 -4.74 -3.48 17.74
N ASP A 22 -4.70 -4.68 18.31
CA ASP A 22 -3.64 -5.07 19.23
C ASP A 22 -2.44 -5.59 18.45
N PHE A 23 -1.34 -4.85 18.50
CA PHE A 23 -0.07 -5.23 17.89
C PHE A 23 0.75 -6.06 18.89
N VAL A 24 0.90 -7.34 18.60
CA VAL A 24 1.57 -8.30 19.49
C VAL A 24 2.97 -8.61 18.98
N LEU A 25 3.98 -8.29 19.79
CA LEU A 25 5.37 -8.69 19.59
C LEU A 25 5.68 -9.86 20.53
N CYS A 26 5.81 -11.06 19.96
CA CYS A 26 6.14 -12.27 20.70
C CYS A 26 7.63 -12.60 20.50
N THR A 27 8.33 -12.82 21.60
CA THR A 27 9.71 -13.33 21.64
C THR A 27 9.75 -14.61 22.46
N GLU A 28 10.85 -15.36 22.41
CA GLU A 28 11.00 -16.59 23.22
C GLU A 28 10.94 -16.33 24.74
N LEU A 29 11.17 -15.08 25.17
CA LEU A 29 11.25 -14.69 26.56
C LEU A 29 9.98 -13.99 27.05
N ASP A 30 9.32 -13.21 26.18
CA ASP A 30 8.22 -12.35 26.58
C ASP A 30 7.26 -12.00 25.42
N ILE A 31 6.05 -11.60 25.78
CA ILE A 31 5.01 -11.10 24.88
C ILE A 31 4.71 -9.65 25.23
N PHE A 32 4.91 -8.77 24.26
CA PHE A 32 4.60 -7.36 24.38
C PHE A 32 3.39 -7.00 23.50
N ILE A 33 2.39 -6.34 24.06
CA ILE A 33 1.15 -5.97 23.35
C ILE A 33 1.02 -4.45 23.35
N VAL A 34 0.77 -3.88 22.17
CA VAL A 34 0.55 -2.44 21.98
C VAL A 34 -0.80 -2.22 21.30
N GLU A 35 -1.71 -1.49 21.95
CA GLU A 35 -2.94 -1.04 21.28
C GLU A 35 -2.60 0.06 20.27
N VAL A 36 -2.99 -0.15 19.01
CA VAL A 36 -2.84 0.80 17.92
C VAL A 36 -4.22 1.34 17.53
N PRO A 37 -4.49 2.65 17.75
CA PRO A 37 -5.73 3.27 17.30
C PRO A 37 -5.69 3.53 15.79
N PHE A 38 -6.85 3.47 15.14
CA PHE A 38 -6.97 3.88 13.74
C PHE A 38 -6.75 5.39 13.58
N ASP A 39 -5.89 5.77 12.65
CA ASP A 39 -5.70 7.16 12.23
C ASP A 39 -6.29 7.36 10.82
N PRO A 40 -7.51 7.92 10.71
CA PRO A 40 -8.18 8.12 9.42
C PRO A 40 -7.43 9.13 8.54
N CYS A 41 -6.77 10.13 9.14
CA CYS A 41 -6.03 11.14 8.39
C CYS A 41 -4.76 10.55 7.79
N PHE A 42 -4.07 9.68 8.54
CA PHE A 42 -2.93 8.92 8.02
C PHE A 42 -3.36 7.96 6.91
N TRP A 43 -4.42 7.18 7.13
CA TRP A 43 -4.92 6.24 6.14
C TRP A 43 -5.31 6.92 4.83
N GLU A 44 -6.02 8.06 4.88
CA GLU A 44 -6.43 8.76 3.66
C GLU A 44 -5.23 9.25 2.83
N ARG A 45 -4.16 9.72 3.49
CA ARG A 45 -2.91 10.08 2.80
C ARG A 45 -2.24 8.88 2.13
N CYS A 46 -2.25 7.72 2.79
CA CYS A 46 -1.72 6.48 2.21
C CYS A 46 -2.57 6.01 1.04
N ARG A 47 -3.90 5.99 1.21
CA ARG A 47 -4.87 5.58 0.20
C ARG A 47 -4.74 6.40 -1.07
N LYS A 48 -4.60 7.73 -0.97
CA LYS A 48 -4.37 8.59 -2.14
C LYS A 48 -3.13 8.15 -2.94
N LYS A 49 -2.00 7.92 -2.28
CA LYS A 49 -0.77 7.44 -2.95
C LYS A 49 -0.95 6.06 -3.60
N LEU A 50 -1.71 5.17 -2.96
CA LEU A 50 -2.00 3.84 -3.49
C LEU A 50 -2.88 3.91 -4.74
N ILE A 51 -3.89 4.77 -4.76
CA ILE A 51 -4.73 5.02 -5.93
C ILE A 51 -3.88 5.60 -7.07
N ASP A 52 -3.09 6.64 -6.78
CA ASP A 52 -2.21 7.26 -7.78
C ASP A 52 -1.23 6.24 -8.38
N PHE A 53 -0.64 5.36 -7.56
CA PHE A 53 0.23 4.27 -8.01
C PHE A 53 -0.52 3.24 -8.85
N TYR A 54 -1.72 2.84 -8.42
CA TYR A 54 -2.52 1.86 -9.13
C TYR A 54 -2.94 2.37 -10.51
N GLU A 55 -3.49 3.59 -10.59
CA GLU A 55 -4.03 4.16 -11.82
C GLU A 55 -2.94 4.52 -12.84
N ASN A 56 -1.78 5.02 -12.38
CA ASN A 56 -0.76 5.55 -13.29
C ASN A 56 0.35 4.55 -13.62
N LEU A 57 0.52 3.47 -12.83
CA LEU A 57 1.62 2.50 -13.04
C LEU A 57 1.11 1.08 -13.16
N VAL A 58 0.30 0.60 -12.21
CA VAL A 58 -0.16 -0.80 -12.21
C VAL A 58 -1.16 -1.06 -13.34
N LEU A 59 -2.18 -0.22 -13.47
CA LEU A 59 -3.24 -0.39 -14.46
C LEU A 59 -2.69 -0.31 -15.91
N PRO A 60 -1.83 0.65 -16.28
CA PRO A 60 -1.19 0.67 -17.59
C PRO A 60 -0.36 -0.59 -17.85
N GLU A 61 0.44 -1.06 -16.88
CA GLU A 61 1.24 -2.29 -17.04
C GLU A 61 0.38 -3.56 -17.16
N ILE A 62 -0.80 -3.60 -16.52
CA ILE A 62 -1.74 -4.72 -16.69
C ILE A 62 -2.36 -4.71 -18.09
N LEU A 63 -2.82 -3.55 -18.57
CA LEU A 63 -3.48 -3.41 -19.87
C LEU A 63 -2.48 -3.52 -21.02
N TYR A 64 -1.30 -2.94 -20.82
CA TYR A 64 -0.23 -2.87 -21.79
C TYR A 64 1.12 -3.13 -21.09
N PRO A 65 1.55 -4.40 -21.02
CA PRO A 65 2.74 -4.82 -20.27
C PRO A 65 4.07 -4.39 -20.91
N TRP A 66 4.33 -3.08 -20.91
CA TRP A 66 5.44 -2.44 -21.60
C TRP A 66 6.75 -2.74 -20.90
N VAL A 67 6.74 -2.73 -19.56
CA VAL A 67 7.91 -3.08 -18.76
C VAL A 67 8.24 -4.55 -18.94
N LYS A 68 7.24 -5.44 -18.86
CA LYS A 68 7.44 -6.88 -18.99
C LYS A 68 8.00 -7.30 -20.36
N PHE A 69 7.59 -6.63 -21.43
CA PHE A 69 8.00 -6.97 -22.80
C PHE A 69 9.10 -6.05 -23.36
N CYS A 70 9.67 -5.16 -22.54
CA CYS A 70 10.64 -4.14 -22.96
C CYS A 70 10.17 -3.37 -24.22
N LEU A 71 8.88 -3.05 -24.27
CA LEU A 71 8.30 -2.27 -25.36
C LEU A 71 8.48 -0.79 -25.04
N ASP A 72 9.00 -0.04 -26.02
CA ASP A 72 9.13 1.41 -25.88
C ASP A 72 7.73 2.04 -25.92
N PRO A 73 7.32 2.79 -24.88
CA PRO A 73 6.06 3.54 -24.82
C PRO A 73 5.77 4.36 -26.08
N PHE A 74 6.82 4.89 -26.71
CA PHE A 74 6.75 5.84 -27.81
C PHE A 74 6.81 5.18 -29.20
N ARG A 75 6.91 3.84 -29.27
CA ARG A 75 7.04 3.13 -30.56
C ARG A 75 5.72 2.94 -31.31
N TYR A 76 4.57 3.11 -30.65
CA TYR A 76 3.26 2.84 -31.24
C TYR A 76 2.53 4.08 -31.79
N GLU A 77 3.02 5.30 -31.54
CA GLU A 77 2.42 6.53 -32.09
C GLU A 77 2.74 6.77 -33.58
N PHE A 78 3.60 5.96 -34.21
CA PHE A 78 4.02 6.12 -35.61
C PHE A 78 3.55 5.00 -36.55
N ALA A 79 2.57 4.18 -36.14
CA ALA A 79 2.07 3.05 -36.92
C ALA A 79 0.59 3.18 -37.34
N LEU A 80 0.05 4.40 -37.40
CA LEU A 80 -1.27 4.74 -37.96
C LEU A 80 -1.14 5.74 -39.11
#